data_AF-A0A4Y9KWF2-F1
#
_entry.id   AF-A0A4Y9KWF2-F1
#
_cell.length_a   1.000
_cell.length_b   1.000
_cell.length_c   1.000
_cell.angle_alpha   90.00
_cell.angle_beta   90.00
_cell.angle_gamma   90.00
#
_symmetry.space_group_name_H-M   'P 1'
#
loop_
_entity.id
_entity.type
_entity.pdbx_description
1 polymer ?
#
loop_
_entity_poly.entity_id
_entity_poly.type
_entity_poly.pdbx_seq_one_letter_code
_entity_poly.pdbx_strand_id
1 'polypeptide(L)'
;MKAYKRNQIEDAIAAGLGANDDKSRKNVDTRLKRLLDTDRALDVRPQSDQPELANYAFVTGDAPGKGGEVQFSEFESFALLIGLHMLNHRWPQRFVVESLRRIRPALQRQHKKIMRLDPAKLFDPDQIRLPAKPGTPALATSSPVFLLIWSDQRTAEEPAPSVEIFEDHSAAFKRGIEKPGRSTTWIELTRSAHVLSEQLAKTRPRKRGRS
;
A
#
# COMPACT_ATOMS: atom_id res chain seq x y z
N MET A 1 10.95 -11.68 -12.88
CA MET A 1 9.94 -11.26 -11.89
C MET A 1 8.69 -12.06 -12.13
N LYS A 2 8.03 -12.57 -11.07
CA LYS A 2 6.75 -13.28 -11.21
C LYS A 2 5.64 -12.26 -11.46
N ALA A 3 4.82 -12.53 -12.46
CA ALA A 3 3.68 -11.69 -12.83
C ALA A 3 2.38 -12.36 -12.37
N TYR A 4 1.46 -11.57 -11.83
CA TYR A 4 0.20 -12.02 -11.25
C TYR A 4 -0.98 -11.47 -12.04
N LYS A 5 -2.00 -12.30 -12.24
CA LYS A 5 -3.29 -11.86 -12.79
C LYS A 5 -4.08 -11.12 -11.72
N ARG A 6 -4.99 -10.25 -12.17
CA ARG A 6 -5.88 -9.48 -11.28
C ARG A 6 -6.61 -10.34 -10.24
N ASN A 7 -7.17 -11.49 -10.65
CA ASN A 7 -7.88 -12.39 -9.74
C ASN A 7 -6.98 -13.02 -8.67
N GLN A 8 -5.70 -13.25 -8.98
CA GLN A 8 -4.73 -13.73 -7.98
C GLN A 8 -4.46 -12.65 -6.94
N ILE A 9 -4.39 -11.39 -7.37
CA ILE A 9 -4.15 -10.26 -6.46
C ILE A 9 -5.36 -10.03 -5.56
N GLU A 10 -6.56 -10.06 -6.15
CA GLU A 10 -7.84 -9.98 -5.42
C GLU A 10 -7.91 -11.07 -4.35
N ASP A 11 -7.64 -12.34 -4.73
CA ASP A 11 -7.59 -13.47 -3.79
C ASP A 11 -6.53 -13.28 -2.69
N ALA A 12 -5.29 -12.88 -3.05
CA ALA A 12 -4.21 -12.71 -2.08
C ALA A 12 -4.48 -11.57 -1.09
N ILE A 13 -4.98 -10.44 -1.57
CA ILE A 13 -5.32 -9.28 -0.73
C ILE A 13 -6.50 -9.62 0.17
N ALA A 14 -7.56 -10.27 -0.36
CA ALA A 14 -8.69 -10.68 0.45
C ALA A 14 -8.26 -11.64 1.57
N ALA A 15 -7.40 -12.62 1.26
CA ALA A 15 -6.84 -13.53 2.25
C ALA A 15 -5.98 -12.80 3.29
N GLY A 16 -5.11 -11.87 2.86
CA GLY A 16 -4.24 -11.09 3.75
C GLY A 16 -5.01 -10.15 4.68
N LEU A 17 -6.18 -9.66 4.26
CA LEU A 17 -7.08 -8.84 5.08
C LEU A 17 -8.05 -9.67 5.94
N GLY A 18 -8.04 -11.00 5.84
CA GLY A 18 -8.98 -11.87 6.57
C GLY A 18 -10.43 -11.80 6.06
N ALA A 19 -10.64 -11.39 4.80
CA ALA A 19 -11.95 -11.35 4.15
C ALA A 19 -12.39 -12.78 3.77
N ASN A 20 -12.93 -13.49 4.77
CA ASN A 20 -13.23 -14.92 4.66
C ASN A 20 -14.61 -15.22 4.03
N ASP A 21 -15.56 -14.29 4.12
CA ASP A 21 -16.89 -14.44 3.54
C ASP A 21 -17.02 -13.76 2.16
N ASP A 22 -18.00 -14.22 1.37
CA ASP A 22 -18.21 -13.74 0.00
C ASP A 22 -18.54 -12.26 -0.10
N LYS A 23 -19.22 -11.69 0.91
CA LYS A 23 -19.59 -10.27 0.91
C LYS A 23 -18.34 -9.41 1.12
N SER A 24 -17.48 -9.79 2.06
CA SER A 24 -16.21 -9.11 2.31
C SER A 24 -15.26 -9.20 1.11
N ARG A 25 -15.17 -10.35 0.45
CA ARG A 25 -14.39 -10.52 -0.79
C ARG A 25 -14.87 -9.61 -1.91
N LYS A 26 -16.18 -9.63 -2.21
CA LYS A 26 -16.77 -8.74 -3.22
C LYS A 26 -16.55 -7.25 -2.93
N ASN A 27 -16.52 -6.87 -1.65
CA ASN A 27 -16.20 -5.51 -1.24
C ASN A 27 -14.75 -5.14 -1.57
N VAL A 28 -13.79 -6.02 -1.23
CA VAL A 28 -12.37 -5.86 -1.60
C VAL A 28 -12.23 -5.70 -3.12
N ASP A 29 -12.84 -6.60 -3.91
CA ASP A 29 -12.78 -6.56 -5.38
C ASP A 29 -13.33 -5.25 -5.95
N THR A 30 -14.46 -4.79 -5.42
CA THR A 30 -15.09 -3.53 -5.83
C THR A 30 -14.18 -2.34 -5.55
N ARG A 31 -13.52 -2.32 -4.39
CA ARG A 31 -12.62 -1.22 -4.00
C ARG A 31 -11.32 -1.23 -4.79
N LEU A 32 -10.74 -2.40 -5.05
CA LEU A 32 -9.60 -2.56 -5.95
C LEU A 32 -9.93 -2.09 -7.37
N LYS A 33 -11.12 -2.47 -7.88
CA LYS A 33 -11.61 -1.98 -9.17
C LYS A 33 -11.64 -0.45 -9.19
N ARG A 34 -12.24 0.19 -8.18
CA ARG A 34 -12.38 1.64 -8.11
C ARG A 34 -11.03 2.36 -8.02
N LEU A 35 -10.05 1.80 -7.30
CA LEU A 35 -8.69 2.32 -7.26
C LEU A 35 -8.04 2.32 -8.65
N LEU A 36 -8.10 1.17 -9.35
CA LEU A 36 -7.56 1.04 -10.70
C LEU A 36 -8.27 1.95 -11.71
N ASP A 37 -9.60 2.05 -11.64
CA ASP A 37 -10.38 2.89 -12.54
C ASP A 37 -10.10 4.38 -12.29
N THR A 38 -9.90 4.79 -11.04
CA THR A 38 -9.48 6.16 -10.69
C THR A 38 -8.09 6.46 -11.18
N ASP A 39 -7.14 5.55 -10.97
CA ASP A 39 -5.76 5.70 -11.44
C ASP A 39 -5.70 5.77 -12.97
N ARG A 40 -6.58 5.08 -13.70
CA ARG A 40 -6.68 5.25 -15.17
C ARG A 40 -7.35 6.54 -15.59
N ALA A 41 -8.32 7.04 -14.82
CA ALA A 41 -9.07 8.24 -15.15
C ALA A 41 -8.26 9.53 -14.92
N LEU A 42 -7.25 9.48 -14.04
CA LEU A 42 -6.31 10.58 -13.88
C LEU A 42 -5.32 10.62 -15.05
N ASP A 43 -5.22 11.79 -15.67
CA ASP A 43 -4.29 12.05 -16.78
C ASP A 43 -2.85 11.67 -16.39
N VAL A 44 -2.14 11.03 -17.31
CA VAL A 44 -0.72 10.69 -17.16
C VAL A 44 0.05 11.42 -18.24
N ARG A 45 1.00 12.23 -17.80
CA ARG A 45 1.89 13.04 -18.61
C ARG A 45 3.31 12.60 -18.30
N PRO A 46 3.86 11.61 -19.03
CA PRO A 46 5.19 11.04 -18.73
C PRO A 46 6.32 12.07 -18.69
N GLN A 47 6.14 13.21 -19.36
CA GLN A 47 7.09 14.32 -19.42
C GLN A 47 6.88 15.37 -18.31
N SER A 48 5.88 15.20 -17.45
CA SER A 48 5.62 16.14 -16.36
C SER A 48 6.69 16.02 -15.28
N ASP A 49 7.09 17.17 -14.78
CA ASP A 49 7.89 17.38 -13.57
C ASP A 49 7.14 17.02 -12.28
N GLN A 50 5.81 16.92 -12.32
CA GLN A 50 4.96 16.52 -11.20
C GLN A 50 4.89 14.98 -11.11
N PRO A 51 5.42 14.36 -10.04
CA PRO A 51 5.44 12.89 -9.92
C PRO A 51 4.04 12.23 -9.99
N GLU A 52 3.01 12.92 -9.49
CA GLU A 52 1.60 12.48 -9.55
C GLU A 52 0.99 12.50 -10.97
N LEU A 53 1.62 13.20 -11.91
CA LEU A 53 1.21 13.21 -13.31
C LEU A 53 2.12 12.33 -14.17
N ALA A 54 3.37 12.11 -13.75
CA ALA A 54 4.35 11.36 -14.54
C ALA A 54 4.08 9.86 -14.63
N ASN A 55 3.43 9.26 -13.63
CA ASN A 55 3.29 7.81 -13.51
C ASN A 55 1.92 7.39 -12.96
N TYR A 56 1.50 6.15 -13.27
CA TYR A 56 0.39 5.48 -12.58
C TYR A 56 0.80 5.02 -11.18
N ALA A 57 -0.17 4.92 -10.26
CA ALA A 57 0.07 4.44 -8.90
C ALA A 57 0.22 2.91 -8.85
N PHE A 58 -0.51 2.18 -9.68
CA PHE A 58 -0.68 0.73 -9.52
C PHE A 58 -0.19 -0.12 -10.70
N VAL A 59 0.21 0.47 -11.81
CA VAL A 59 0.66 -0.27 -13.00
C VAL A 59 1.88 0.40 -13.62
N THR A 60 2.77 -0.40 -14.20
CA THR A 60 3.95 0.05 -14.96
C THR A 60 3.68 -0.22 -16.44
N GLY A 61 3.73 0.82 -17.25
CA GLY A 61 3.49 0.75 -18.70
C GLY A 61 2.09 1.18 -19.11
N ASP A 62 1.89 1.35 -20.42
CA ASP A 62 0.57 1.62 -20.99
C ASP A 62 -0.39 0.52 -20.58
N ALA A 63 -1.52 0.89 -19.97
CA ALA A 63 -2.61 -0.04 -19.76
C ALA A 63 -2.90 -0.68 -21.13
N PRO A 64 -2.76 -2.01 -21.30
CA PRO A 64 -2.97 -2.62 -22.60
C PRO A 64 -4.35 -2.23 -23.10
N GLY A 65 -4.45 -1.87 -24.38
CA GLY A 65 -5.70 -1.50 -25.03
C GLY A 65 -6.81 -2.53 -24.77
N LYS A 66 -8.07 -2.16 -25.06
CA LYS A 66 -9.26 -2.98 -24.81
C LYS A 66 -9.02 -4.46 -25.15
N GLY A 67 -9.03 -5.33 -24.13
CA GLY A 67 -8.95 -6.79 -24.28
C GLY A 67 -7.68 -7.45 -23.74
N GLY A 68 -6.63 -6.70 -23.39
CA GLY A 68 -5.42 -7.25 -22.79
C GLY A 68 -5.60 -7.64 -21.31
N GLU A 69 -5.07 -8.79 -20.92
CA GLU A 69 -5.01 -9.20 -19.51
C GLU A 69 -3.88 -8.43 -18.82
N VAL A 70 -4.24 -7.49 -17.93
CA VAL A 70 -3.26 -6.72 -17.15
C VAL A 70 -2.56 -7.67 -16.16
N GLN A 71 -1.25 -7.74 -16.29
CA GLN A 71 -0.39 -8.44 -15.34
C GLN A 71 0.19 -7.42 -14.35
N PHE A 72 0.37 -7.87 -13.11
CA PHE A 72 0.93 -7.06 -12.05
C PHE A 72 2.16 -7.74 -11.45
N SER A 73 3.14 -6.94 -11.10
CA SER A 73 4.24 -7.33 -10.24
C SER A 73 3.78 -7.47 -8.77
N GLU A 74 4.63 -8.09 -7.96
CA GLU A 74 4.46 -8.14 -6.52
C GLU A 74 4.38 -6.74 -5.90
N PHE A 75 5.22 -5.80 -6.36
CA PHE A 75 5.19 -4.41 -5.89
C PHE A 75 3.87 -3.71 -6.22
N GLU A 76 3.33 -3.90 -7.42
CA GLU A 76 2.04 -3.29 -7.81
C GLU A 76 0.88 -3.84 -7.01
N SER A 77 0.92 -5.15 -6.71
CA SER A 77 -0.02 -5.79 -5.79
C SER A 77 0.10 -5.19 -4.38
N PHE A 78 1.32 -4.94 -3.91
CA PHE A 78 1.60 -4.26 -2.64
C PHE A 78 1.07 -2.83 -2.63
N ALA A 79 1.30 -2.04 -3.69
CA ALA A 79 0.76 -0.69 -3.81
C ALA A 79 -0.78 -0.67 -3.73
N LEU A 80 -1.46 -1.64 -4.36
CA LEU A 80 -2.92 -1.81 -4.25
C LEU A 80 -3.37 -2.10 -2.82
N LEU A 81 -2.66 -2.98 -2.10
CA LEU A 81 -2.93 -3.25 -0.68
C LEU A 81 -2.80 -1.98 0.16
N ILE A 82 -1.74 -1.20 -0.03
CA ILE A 82 -1.55 0.08 0.68
C ILE A 82 -2.69 1.06 0.34
N GLY A 83 -3.10 1.14 -0.93
CA GLY A 83 -4.25 1.95 -1.32
C GLY A 83 -5.54 1.54 -0.60
N LEU A 84 -5.79 0.24 -0.42
CA LEU A 84 -6.92 -0.25 0.36
C LEU A 84 -6.82 0.11 1.85
N HIS A 85 -5.63 0.04 2.45
CA HIS A 85 -5.42 0.49 3.82
C HIS A 85 -5.76 1.98 3.95
N MET A 86 -5.30 2.83 3.03
CA MET A 86 -5.64 4.26 3.05
C MET A 86 -7.16 4.47 2.94
N LEU A 87 -7.84 3.75 2.05
CA LEU A 87 -9.31 3.79 1.96
C LEU A 87 -10.01 3.28 3.23
N ASN A 88 -9.45 2.28 3.94
CA ASN A 88 -10.00 1.79 5.22
C ASN A 88 -9.93 2.88 6.30
N HIS A 89 -8.88 3.71 6.26
CA HIS A 89 -8.74 4.91 7.08
C HIS A 89 -9.55 6.11 6.56
N ARG A 90 -10.49 5.89 5.64
CA ARG A 90 -11.43 6.89 5.09
C ARG A 90 -10.77 8.02 4.29
N TRP A 91 -9.53 7.84 3.85
CA TRP A 91 -8.91 8.79 2.93
C TRP A 91 -9.68 8.82 1.58
N PRO A 92 -9.90 10.01 0.98
CA PRO A 92 -10.59 10.11 -0.30
C PRO A 92 -9.88 9.34 -1.41
N GLN A 93 -10.65 8.66 -2.27
CA GLN A 93 -10.09 7.78 -3.30
C GLN A 93 -9.11 8.49 -4.24
N ARG A 94 -9.43 9.72 -4.66
CA ARG A 94 -8.54 10.54 -5.50
C ARG A 94 -7.22 10.84 -4.78
N PHE A 95 -7.30 11.25 -3.51
CA PHE A 95 -6.12 11.52 -2.69
C PHE A 95 -5.23 10.28 -2.53
N VAL A 96 -5.82 9.09 -2.34
CA VAL A 96 -5.08 7.83 -2.26
C VAL A 96 -4.24 7.61 -3.52
N VAL A 97 -4.86 7.77 -4.70
CA VAL A 97 -4.18 7.57 -5.98
C VAL A 97 -3.07 8.61 -6.19
N GLU A 98 -3.38 9.89 -6.06
CA GLU A 98 -2.40 10.98 -6.25
C GLU A 98 -1.20 10.84 -5.30
N SER A 99 -1.46 10.51 -4.04
CA SER A 99 -0.43 10.24 -3.03
C SER A 99 0.47 9.09 -3.46
N LEU A 100 -0.12 7.95 -3.83
CA LEU A 100 0.65 6.77 -4.22
C LEU A 100 1.42 6.95 -5.53
N ARG A 101 0.91 7.76 -6.48
CA ARG A 101 1.68 8.17 -7.65
C ARG A 101 2.91 8.97 -7.23
N ARG A 102 2.72 9.98 -6.36
CA ARG A 102 3.79 10.85 -5.89
C ARG A 102 4.90 10.07 -5.17
N ILE A 103 4.53 9.15 -4.28
CA ILE A 103 5.52 8.39 -3.50
C ILE A 103 5.95 7.09 -4.17
N ARG A 104 5.44 6.74 -5.37
CA ARG A 104 5.69 5.43 -6.02
C ARG A 104 7.18 5.06 -6.07
N PRO A 105 8.12 5.93 -6.49
CA PRO A 105 9.53 5.57 -6.52
C PRO A 105 10.09 5.25 -5.14
N ALA A 106 9.70 6.01 -4.11
CA ALA A 106 10.13 5.77 -2.74
C ALA A 106 9.52 4.46 -2.18
N LEU A 107 8.23 4.24 -2.42
CA LEU A 107 7.52 3.02 -2.00
C LEU A 107 8.11 1.78 -2.65
N GLN A 108 8.47 1.84 -3.95
CA GLN A 108 9.08 0.72 -4.67
C GLN A 108 10.48 0.39 -4.14
N ARG A 109 11.31 1.42 -3.89
CA ARG A 109 12.62 1.23 -3.27
C ARG A 109 12.47 0.57 -1.90
N GLN A 110 11.52 1.03 -1.10
CA GLN A 110 11.31 0.52 0.24
C GLN A 110 10.78 -0.91 0.25
N HIS A 111 9.81 -1.23 -0.61
CA HIS A 111 9.35 -2.59 -0.82
C HIS A 111 10.51 -3.52 -1.19
N LYS A 112 11.38 -3.10 -2.11
CA LYS A 112 12.56 -3.89 -2.50
C LYS A 112 13.54 -4.11 -1.35
N LYS A 113 13.73 -3.11 -0.46
CA LYS A 113 14.54 -3.25 0.74
C LYS A 113 13.92 -4.25 1.72
N ILE A 114 12.63 -4.08 2.04
CA ILE A 114 11.85 -4.97 2.92
C ILE A 114 11.98 -6.42 2.46
N MET A 115 11.73 -6.69 1.17
CA MET A 115 11.75 -8.06 0.64
C MET A 115 13.15 -8.71 0.60
N ARG A 116 14.22 -7.97 0.91
CA ARG A 116 15.58 -8.53 1.06
C ARG A 116 15.90 -8.94 2.50
N LEU A 117 15.08 -8.52 3.46
CA LEU A 117 15.25 -8.87 4.86
C LEU A 117 14.78 -10.30 5.09
N ASP A 118 15.43 -10.98 6.01
CA ASP A 118 15.10 -12.35 6.39
C ASP A 118 13.81 -12.37 7.23
N PRO A 119 12.71 -12.97 6.74
CA PRO A 119 11.46 -13.05 7.50
C PRO A 119 11.63 -13.74 8.85
N ALA A 120 12.52 -14.74 8.94
CA ALA A 120 12.72 -15.48 10.19
C ALA A 120 13.25 -14.58 11.30
N LYS A 121 14.12 -13.61 10.96
CA LYS A 121 14.65 -12.62 11.92
C LYS A 121 13.72 -11.44 12.15
N LEU A 122 12.96 -11.05 11.12
CA LEU A 122 12.04 -9.93 11.20
C LEU A 122 10.86 -10.18 12.14
N PHE A 123 10.36 -11.41 12.14
CA PHE A 123 9.19 -11.83 12.91
C PHE A 123 9.56 -12.66 14.15
N ASP A 124 10.85 -12.75 14.49
CA ASP A 124 11.34 -13.42 15.70
C ASP A 124 10.85 -12.65 16.95
N PRO A 125 10.03 -13.28 17.82
CA PRO A 125 9.54 -12.65 19.04
C PRO A 125 10.65 -12.14 19.96
N ASP A 126 11.79 -12.83 20.02
CA ASP A 126 12.88 -12.44 20.89
C ASP A 126 13.56 -11.17 20.35
N GLN A 127 13.81 -11.11 19.04
CA GLN A 127 14.36 -9.91 18.39
C GLN A 127 13.43 -8.69 18.51
N ILE A 128 12.12 -8.90 18.45
CA ILE A 128 11.13 -7.84 18.62
C ILE A 128 11.10 -7.31 20.06
N ARG A 129 11.30 -8.19 21.04
CA ARG A 129 11.27 -7.82 22.48
C ARG A 129 12.55 -7.14 22.96
N LEU A 130 13.71 -7.45 22.37
CA LEU A 130 14.99 -6.85 22.75
C LEU A 130 14.98 -5.30 22.86
N PRO A 131 14.45 -4.55 21.88
CA PRO A 131 14.37 -3.09 21.97
C PRO A 131 13.15 -2.58 22.75
N ALA A 132 12.19 -3.43 23.11
CA ALA A 132 10.94 -3.02 23.73
C ALA A 132 11.18 -2.52 25.17
N LYS A 133 10.64 -1.34 25.49
CA LYS A 133 10.71 -0.74 26.83
C LYS A 133 9.30 -0.34 27.29
N PRO A 134 9.02 -0.28 28.60
CA PRO A 134 7.79 0.31 29.09
C PRO A 134 7.58 1.71 28.47
N GLY A 135 6.40 1.93 27.87
CA GLY A 135 6.06 3.18 27.18
C GLY A 135 6.40 3.22 25.68
N THR A 136 7.14 2.25 25.13
CA THR A 136 7.33 2.12 23.67
C THR A 136 6.17 1.36 23.02
N PRO A 137 5.77 1.69 21.79
CA PRO A 137 4.72 0.95 21.09
C PRO A 137 5.13 -0.52 20.87
N ALA A 138 4.16 -1.43 21.00
CA ALA A 138 4.36 -2.82 20.63
C ALA A 138 4.41 -2.94 19.10
N LEU A 139 5.59 -3.27 18.57
CA LEU A 139 5.82 -3.42 17.14
C LEU A 139 5.66 -4.89 16.73
N ALA A 140 5.18 -5.11 15.50
CA ALA A 140 4.98 -6.46 14.97
C ALA A 140 6.23 -7.04 14.28
N THR A 141 7.27 -6.22 14.07
CA THR A 141 8.52 -6.60 13.40
C THR A 141 9.70 -5.91 14.08
N SER A 142 10.90 -6.49 13.95
CA SER A 142 12.15 -5.92 14.48
C SER A 142 12.71 -4.77 13.62
N SER A 143 12.16 -4.54 12.42
CA SER A 143 12.53 -3.44 11.52
C SER A 143 11.28 -2.91 10.80
N PRO A 144 10.39 -2.21 11.51
CA PRO A 144 9.16 -1.71 10.93
C PRO A 144 9.44 -0.51 10.04
N VAL A 145 8.64 -0.40 8.99
CA VAL A 145 8.67 0.74 8.07
C VAL A 145 7.25 1.27 8.03
N PHE A 146 7.09 2.58 8.17
CA PHE A 146 5.77 3.20 8.22
C PHE A 146 5.55 4.12 7.04
N LEU A 147 4.35 4.06 6.46
CA LEU A 147 3.78 5.15 5.70
C LEU A 147 2.96 5.99 6.68
N LEU A 148 3.36 7.24 6.87
CA LEU A 148 2.64 8.21 7.66
C LEU A 148 1.88 9.16 6.72
N ILE A 149 0.59 9.32 7.00
CA ILE A 149 -0.24 10.36 6.38
C ILE A 149 -0.64 11.31 7.49
N TRP A 150 -0.47 12.61 7.28
CA TRP A 150 -0.90 13.61 8.25
C TRP A 150 -1.57 14.79 7.59
N SER A 151 -2.51 15.39 8.32
CA SER A 151 -3.16 16.62 7.94
C SER A 151 -3.12 17.60 9.11
N ASP A 152 -2.62 18.81 8.82
CA ASP A 152 -2.77 19.95 9.71
C ASP A 152 -4.10 20.68 9.44
N GLN A 153 -4.84 20.29 8.38
CA GLN A 153 -6.03 20.97 7.90
C GLN A 153 -7.11 21.09 8.98
N ARG A 154 -7.41 22.32 9.38
CA ARG A 154 -8.60 22.67 10.17
C ARG A 154 -9.70 23.26 9.30
N THR A 155 -9.35 23.83 8.15
CA THR A 155 -10.27 24.40 7.17
C THR A 155 -9.98 23.87 5.75
N ALA A 156 -10.91 24.10 4.83
CA ALA A 156 -10.76 23.68 3.42
C ALA A 156 -9.69 24.47 2.64
N GLU A 157 -9.25 25.62 3.16
CA GLU A 157 -8.23 26.49 2.55
C GLU A 157 -6.80 26.04 2.91
N GLU A 158 -6.65 25.15 3.90
CA GLU A 158 -5.36 24.69 4.38
C GLU A 158 -4.72 23.64 3.43
N PRO A 159 -3.39 23.43 3.51
CA PRO A 159 -2.67 22.56 2.57
C PRO A 159 -3.15 21.12 2.61
N ALA A 160 -3.19 20.46 1.45
CA ALA A 160 -3.58 19.06 1.35
C ALA A 160 -2.77 18.15 2.30
N PRO A 161 -3.35 17.02 2.75
CA PRO A 161 -2.65 16.08 3.60
C PRO A 161 -1.32 15.63 2.99
N SER A 162 -0.33 15.44 3.84
CA SER A 162 1.02 15.02 3.48
C SER A 162 1.19 13.52 3.68
N VAL A 163 2.08 12.92 2.89
CA VAL A 163 2.38 11.49 2.91
C VAL A 163 3.90 11.27 2.83
N GLU A 164 4.45 10.46 3.72
CA GLU A 164 5.90 10.20 3.78
C GLU A 164 6.18 8.80 4.36
N ILE A 165 7.29 8.19 3.93
CA ILE A 165 7.75 6.88 4.38
C ILE A 165 8.87 7.07 5.40
N PHE A 166 8.76 6.40 6.55
CA PHE A 166 9.72 6.43 7.64
C PHE A 166 10.27 5.02 7.90
N GLU A 167 11.60 4.88 7.89
CA GLU A 167 12.30 3.66 8.31
C GLU A 167 12.50 3.60 9.84
N ASP A 168 12.32 4.74 10.52
CA ASP A 168 12.41 4.85 11.98
C ASP A 168 11.04 5.21 12.57
N HIS A 169 10.54 4.33 13.44
CA HIS A 169 9.29 4.53 14.17
C HIS A 169 9.30 5.77 15.07
N SER A 170 10.46 6.12 15.65
CA SER A 170 10.60 7.30 16.51
C SER A 170 10.50 8.60 15.71
N ALA A 171 11.12 8.65 14.52
CA ALA A 171 10.96 9.76 13.59
C ALA A 171 9.51 9.91 13.11
N ALA A 172 8.85 8.81 12.74
CA ALA A 172 7.43 8.80 12.39
C ALA A 172 6.56 9.33 13.55
N PHE A 173 6.88 8.91 14.79
CA PHE A 173 6.14 9.30 15.99
C PHE A 173 6.27 10.79 16.24
N LYS A 174 7.51 11.28 16.26
CA LYS A 174 7.82 12.69 16.42
C LYS A 174 7.11 13.54 15.35
N ARG A 175 7.08 13.09 14.10
CA ARG A 175 6.35 13.78 13.04
C ARG A 175 4.84 13.77 13.28
N GLY A 176 4.28 12.66 13.76
CA GLY A 176 2.86 12.56 14.04
C GLY A 176 2.35 13.50 15.14
N ILE A 177 3.17 13.73 16.18
CA ILE A 177 2.80 14.59 17.32
C ILE A 177 3.35 16.01 17.25
N GLU A 178 4.04 16.37 16.16
CA GLU A 178 4.75 17.64 16.01
C GLU A 178 3.86 18.87 16.22
N LYS A 179 2.57 18.79 15.85
CA LYS A 179 1.62 19.88 15.99
C LYS A 179 0.33 19.45 16.71
N PRO A 180 -0.17 20.25 17.68
CA PRO A 180 -1.45 20.00 18.32
C PRO A 180 -2.62 19.99 17.32
N GLY A 181 -3.46 18.97 17.40
CA GLY A 181 -4.63 18.80 16.53
C GLY A 181 -4.33 18.21 15.15
N ARG A 182 -3.07 17.81 14.88
CA ARG A 182 -2.71 17.07 13.67
C ARG A 182 -3.42 15.72 13.64
N SER A 183 -4.12 15.44 12.54
CA SER A 183 -4.67 14.11 12.29
C SER A 183 -3.61 13.24 11.64
N THR A 184 -3.44 11.99 12.11
CA THR A 184 -2.43 11.08 11.59
C THR A 184 -3.01 9.71 11.27
N THR A 185 -2.52 9.08 10.20
CA THR A 185 -2.77 7.69 9.84
C THR A 185 -1.43 7.00 9.64
N TRP A 186 -1.27 5.85 10.27
CA TRP A 186 -0.06 5.05 10.24
C TRP A 186 -0.34 3.72 9.58
N ILE A 187 0.42 3.40 8.54
CA ILE A 187 0.33 2.12 7.84
C ILE A 187 1.70 1.46 7.90
N GLU A 188 1.77 0.32 8.57
CA GLU A 188 3.00 -0.48 8.64
C GLU A 188 3.20 -1.25 7.32
N LEU A 189 4.38 -1.10 6.72
CA LEU A 189 4.71 -1.58 5.38
C LEU A 189 5.43 -2.94 5.39
N THR A 190 6.27 -3.23 6.39
CA THR A 190 7.10 -4.45 6.44
C THR A 190 6.23 -5.70 6.55
N ARG A 191 5.35 -5.75 7.55
CA ARG A 191 4.39 -6.85 7.73
C ARG A 191 3.44 -6.96 6.55
N SER A 192 2.92 -5.82 6.07
CA SER A 192 2.00 -5.80 4.92
C SER A 192 2.64 -6.42 3.67
N ALA A 193 3.91 -6.14 3.39
CA ALA A 193 4.63 -6.71 2.27
C ALA A 193 4.82 -8.23 2.41
N HIS A 194 5.28 -8.71 3.57
CA HIS A 194 5.49 -10.15 3.78
C HIS A 194 4.20 -10.95 3.81
N VAL A 195 3.15 -10.46 4.49
CA VAL A 195 1.83 -11.11 4.50
C VAL A 195 1.30 -11.22 3.07
N LEU A 196 1.37 -10.15 2.28
CA LEU A 196 0.92 -10.19 0.90
C LEU A 196 1.75 -11.16 0.05
N SER A 197 3.07 -11.15 0.19
CA SER A 197 3.99 -12.05 -0.52
C SER A 197 3.65 -13.51 -0.26
N GLU A 198 3.40 -13.86 1.01
CA GLU A 198 2.99 -15.20 1.42
C GLU A 198 1.66 -15.61 0.78
N GLN A 199 0.66 -14.71 0.77
CA GLN A 199 -0.63 -15.01 0.14
C GLN A 199 -0.51 -15.12 -1.38
N LEU A 200 0.25 -14.24 -2.04
CA LEU A 200 0.52 -14.31 -3.47
C LEU A 200 1.18 -15.63 -3.87
N ALA A 201 2.09 -16.16 -3.04
CA ALA A 201 2.72 -17.46 -3.27
C ALA A 201 1.72 -18.63 -3.24
N LYS A 202 0.64 -18.51 -2.47
CA LYS A 202 -0.43 -19.53 -2.34
C LYS A 202 -1.49 -19.44 -3.44
N THR A 203 -1.60 -18.32 -4.14
CA THR A 203 -2.62 -18.13 -5.19
C THR A 203 -2.37 -18.99 -6.42
N ARG A 204 -3.46 -19.43 -7.06
CA ARG A 204 -3.44 -20.11 -8.36
C ARG A 204 -4.26 -19.30 -9.37
N PRO A 205 -3.80 -19.16 -10.63
CA PRO A 205 -4.57 -18.45 -11.64
C PRO A 205 -5.85 -19.23 -11.96
N ARG A 206 -7.02 -18.59 -11.77
CA ARG A 206 -8.31 -19.16 -12.24
C ARG A 206 -8.51 -18.82 -13.71
N LYS A 207 -9.02 -19.77 -14.51
CA LYS A 207 -9.50 -19.48 -15.87
C LYS A 207 -10.73 -18.59 -15.77
N ARG A 208 -10.76 -17.51 -16.57
CA ARG A 208 -11.97 -16.69 -16.72
C ARG A 208 -13.02 -17.57 -17.42
N GLY A 209 -14.07 -17.97 -16.71
CA GLY A 209 -15.15 -18.76 -17.29
C GLY A 209 -15.92 -17.92 -18.30
N ARG A 210 -16.03 -18.43 -19.54
CA ARG A 210 -17.21 -18.20 -20.38
C ARG A 210 -18.32 -19.04 -19.75
N SER A 211 -19.18 -18.39 -18.98
CA SER A 211 -20.55 -18.85 -18.73
C SER A 211 -21.45 -18.20 -19.76
#